data_AF-A0A367FS40-F1
#
_entry.id   AF-A0A367FS40-F1
#
_cell.length_a   1.000
_cell.length_b   1.000
_cell.length_c   1.000
_cell.angle_alpha   90.00
_cell.angle_beta   90.00
_cell.angle_gamma   90.00
#
_symmetry.space_group_name_H-M   'P 1'
#
loop_
_entity.id
_entity.type
_entity.pdbx_description
1 polymer ?
#
loop_
_entity_poly.entity_id
_entity_poly.type
_entity_poly.pdbx_seq_one_letter_code
_entity_poly.pdbx_strand_id
1 'polypeptide(L)'
;MRRILSLLSAYILLTACATEPPPEVPMGVGGWTTPPALSPSPSPPPPSPTPAPRVVLPDRVIPPRGRDAAVKSPLYTAPRLAKAKCPLPAIRAGSLASGKRYGAAVSACLDGIWARGFEKSGLYFKPPLRRFVPHRVKDPECGKMPRKGAAGTYCGGALTYYVLLKPSDLSPSEAAWVAEVTAHEYAHHIQEMLNILDYDGQAEYDARTTEAKNALSRRLELQAECLAGVALKAMGRAVPPLWEFRTLYQGTLDAQWVRDHGTLSTQLRWFERGYRAGGPKACDTWKAPARDVT
;
A
#
# COMPACT_ATOMS: atom_id res chain seq x y z
N MET A 1 -37.74 -49.75 -19.08
CA MET A 1 -37.77 -50.76 -17.99
C MET A 1 -37.33 -50.09 -16.70
N ARG A 2 -38.15 -50.19 -15.65
CA ARG A 2 -37.87 -49.81 -14.25
C ARG A 2 -36.76 -50.70 -13.66
N ARG A 3 -36.02 -50.19 -12.66
CA ARG A 3 -35.94 -50.67 -11.25
C ARG A 3 -34.70 -50.09 -10.54
N ILE A 4 -34.88 -49.29 -9.46
CA ILE A 4 -34.78 -49.62 -8.01
C ILE A 4 -33.45 -49.07 -7.44
N LEU A 5 -33.47 -47.93 -6.73
CA LEU A 5 -33.56 -47.74 -5.25
C LEU A 5 -32.24 -48.02 -4.51
N SER A 6 -31.70 -47.03 -3.80
CA SER A 6 -31.60 -47.04 -2.32
C SER A 6 -30.94 -45.76 -1.78
N LEU A 7 -31.65 -45.12 -0.85
CA LEU A 7 -31.23 -44.04 0.03
C LEU A 7 -30.38 -44.60 1.16
N LEU A 8 -29.32 -43.91 1.57
CA LEU A 8 -28.69 -44.08 2.88
C LEU A 8 -28.32 -42.73 3.48
N SER A 9 -29.08 -42.35 4.51
CA SER A 9 -28.85 -41.25 5.42
C SER A 9 -27.71 -41.58 6.37
N ALA A 10 -26.73 -40.68 6.52
CA ALA A 10 -25.69 -40.79 7.55
C ALA A 10 -26.19 -40.14 8.85
N TYR A 11 -26.43 -40.96 9.87
CA TYR A 11 -26.69 -40.54 11.24
C TYR A 11 -25.37 -40.15 11.92
N ILE A 12 -25.30 -38.94 12.47
CA ILE A 12 -24.21 -38.46 13.32
C ILE A 12 -24.51 -38.92 14.75
N LEU A 13 -23.64 -39.76 15.31
CA LEU A 13 -23.61 -40.08 16.75
C LEU A 13 -22.90 -38.95 17.50
N LEU A 14 -23.67 -38.16 18.25
CA LEU A 14 -23.13 -37.32 19.32
C LEU A 14 -22.88 -38.20 20.56
N THR A 15 -21.61 -38.39 20.92
CA THR A 15 -21.21 -38.88 22.24
C THR A 15 -21.15 -37.70 23.21
N ALA A 16 -22.09 -37.68 24.15
CA ALA A 16 -22.09 -36.76 25.28
C ALA A 16 -21.01 -37.19 26.29
N CYS A 17 -20.10 -36.28 26.65
CA CYS A 17 -19.27 -36.43 27.84
C CYS A 17 -20.10 -36.03 29.07
N ALA A 18 -20.36 -36.99 29.96
CA ALA A 18 -20.95 -36.74 31.26
C ALA A 18 -19.89 -36.12 32.20
N THR A 19 -20.21 -34.97 32.79
CA THR A 19 -19.45 -34.32 33.85
C THR A 19 -19.92 -34.85 35.21
N GLU A 20 -19.00 -35.39 36.02
CA GLU A 20 -19.25 -35.79 37.41
C GLU A 20 -19.58 -34.56 38.28
N PRO A 21 -20.50 -34.69 39.27
CA PRO A 21 -20.75 -33.64 40.25
C PRO A 21 -19.67 -33.64 41.36
N PRO A 22 -19.34 -32.48 41.94
CA PRO A 22 -18.37 -32.39 43.03
C PRO A 22 -18.95 -32.90 44.36
N PRO A 23 -18.11 -33.35 45.32
CA PRO A 23 -18.55 -33.91 46.59
C PRO A 23 -19.03 -32.82 47.57
N GLU A 24 -20.10 -33.14 48.30
CA GLU A 24 -20.63 -32.35 49.43
C GLU A 24 -19.70 -32.40 50.64
N VAL A 25 -19.43 -31.23 51.24
CA VAL A 25 -18.71 -31.09 52.51
C VAL A 25 -19.73 -30.94 53.65
N PRO A 26 -19.64 -31.72 54.74
CA PRO A 26 -20.61 -31.65 55.82
C PRO A 26 -20.41 -30.39 56.67
N MET A 27 -21.50 -29.67 56.93
CA MET A 27 -21.53 -28.56 57.89
C MET A 27 -21.54 -29.11 59.33
N GLY A 28 -20.39 -29.00 60.00
CA GLY A 28 -20.29 -29.16 61.45
C GLY A 28 -20.72 -27.89 62.17
N VAL A 29 -21.80 -27.96 62.95
CA VAL A 29 -22.20 -26.93 63.91
C VAL A 29 -21.34 -27.04 65.17
N GLY A 30 -20.42 -26.09 65.35
CA GLY A 30 -19.60 -25.96 66.55
C GLY A 30 -19.53 -24.49 66.95
N GLY A 31 -20.19 -24.13 68.05
CA GLY A 31 -20.20 -22.78 68.58
C GLY A 31 -18.83 -22.37 69.12
N TRP A 32 -18.38 -21.18 68.75
CA TRP A 32 -17.25 -20.51 69.40
C TRP A 32 -17.56 -19.02 69.56
N THR A 33 -17.39 -18.58 70.80
CA THR A 33 -17.60 -17.24 71.34
C THR A 33 -16.78 -16.16 70.64
N THR A 34 -17.38 -15.00 70.39
CA THR A 34 -16.71 -13.81 69.82
C THR A 34 -15.65 -13.24 70.76
N PRO A 35 -14.37 -13.14 70.34
CA PRO A 35 -13.38 -12.33 71.05
C PRO A 35 -13.61 -10.83 70.75
N PRO A 36 -13.16 -9.91 71.64
CA PRO A 36 -13.40 -8.48 71.47
C PRO A 36 -12.62 -7.90 70.28
N ALA A 37 -13.24 -6.92 69.62
CA ALA A 37 -12.69 -6.27 68.44
C ALA A 37 -11.39 -5.50 68.76
N LEU A 38 -10.28 -5.92 68.15
CA LEU A 38 -9.08 -5.11 68.06
C LEU A 38 -9.24 -4.11 66.91
N SER A 39 -9.17 -2.82 67.21
CA SER A 39 -9.17 -1.75 66.20
C SER A 39 -7.94 -1.86 65.30
N PRO A 40 -8.08 -1.85 63.97
CA PRO A 40 -6.93 -1.84 63.07
C PRO A 40 -6.25 -0.47 63.12
N SER A 41 -4.92 -0.45 63.30
CA SER A 41 -4.12 0.75 63.07
C SER A 41 -4.15 1.13 61.58
N PRO A 42 -4.17 2.43 61.24
CA PRO A 42 -4.19 2.87 59.85
C PRO A 42 -2.88 2.51 59.15
N SER A 43 -2.98 1.81 58.02
CA SER A 43 -1.86 1.57 57.12
C SER A 43 -1.39 2.88 56.48
N PRO A 44 -0.07 3.07 56.26
CA PRO A 44 0.44 4.24 55.57
C PRO A 44 -0.07 4.28 54.11
N PRO A 45 -0.27 5.48 53.54
CA PRO A 45 -0.73 5.61 52.16
C PRO A 45 0.31 5.04 51.18
N PRO A 46 -0.14 4.46 50.05
CA PRO A 46 0.76 3.97 49.03
C PRO A 46 1.62 5.11 48.46
N PRO A 47 2.89 4.84 48.09
CA PRO A 47 3.74 5.86 47.48
C PRO A 47 3.13 6.35 46.17
N SER A 48 3.17 7.66 45.94
CA SER A 48 2.70 8.26 44.71
C SER A 48 3.43 7.66 43.50
N PRO A 49 2.74 7.37 42.37
CA PRO A 49 3.39 6.79 41.20
C PRO A 49 4.41 7.79 40.65
N THR A 50 5.67 7.35 40.56
CA THR A 50 6.73 8.09 39.88
C THR A 50 6.30 8.34 38.43
N PRO A 51 6.32 9.59 37.92
CA PRO A 51 5.99 9.86 36.53
C PRO A 51 6.91 9.04 35.63
N ALA A 52 6.31 8.24 34.73
CA ALA A 52 7.08 7.54 33.71
C ALA A 52 7.92 8.56 32.92
N PRO A 53 9.19 8.26 32.58
CA PRO A 53 10.00 9.16 31.78
C PRO A 53 9.26 9.46 30.48
N ARG A 54 9.04 10.75 30.21
CA ARG A 54 8.41 11.24 28.98
C ARG A 54 9.33 10.85 27.83
N VAL A 55 8.94 9.84 27.05
CA VAL A 55 9.62 9.51 25.79
C VAL A 55 9.39 10.67 24.84
N VAL A 56 10.38 11.55 24.72
CA VAL A 56 10.40 12.60 23.68
C VAL A 56 10.72 11.88 22.37
N LEU A 57 9.67 11.54 21.60
CA LEU A 57 9.86 11.11 20.23
C LEU A 57 10.50 12.27 19.46
N PRO A 58 11.46 12.02 18.56
CA PRO A 58 12.02 13.08 17.73
C PRO A 58 10.88 13.79 16.96
N ASP A 59 10.98 15.11 16.83
CA ASP A 59 10.02 15.91 16.08
C ASP A 59 9.93 15.37 14.65
N ARG A 60 8.78 14.75 14.34
CA ARG A 60 8.53 14.21 13.00
C ARG A 60 8.35 15.36 12.04
N VAL A 61 8.98 15.26 10.86
CA VAL A 61 8.74 16.18 9.76
C VAL A 61 7.28 16.03 9.33
N ILE A 62 6.54 17.13 9.33
CA ILE A 62 5.17 17.18 8.81
C ILE A 62 5.25 17.58 7.34
N PRO A 63 4.71 16.77 6.41
CA PRO A 63 4.69 17.15 5.01
C PRO A 63 3.96 18.49 4.78
N PRO A 64 4.47 19.36 3.90
CA PRO A 64 3.80 20.60 3.55
C PRO A 64 2.43 20.33 2.90
N ARG A 65 1.58 21.36 2.84
CA ARG A 65 0.23 21.30 2.24
C ARG A 65 0.10 22.27 1.07
N GLY A 66 -0.97 22.12 0.29
CA GLY A 66 -1.24 22.96 -0.87
C GLY A 66 -0.09 22.90 -1.87
N ARG A 67 0.17 24.01 -2.56
CA ARG A 67 1.22 24.05 -3.59
C ARG A 67 2.60 23.61 -3.07
N ASP A 68 2.92 23.93 -1.83
CA ASP A 68 4.21 23.58 -1.22
C ASP A 68 4.38 22.06 -1.03
N ALA A 69 3.30 21.29 -0.91
CA ALA A 69 3.33 19.82 -0.94
C ALA A 69 4.04 19.31 -2.19
N ALA A 70 3.71 19.89 -3.35
CA ALA A 70 4.23 19.52 -4.64
C ALA A 70 5.59 20.17 -4.97
N VAL A 71 5.80 21.46 -4.65
CA VAL A 71 7.02 22.17 -5.09
C VAL A 71 8.13 22.27 -4.04
N LYS A 72 7.84 21.99 -2.76
CA LYS A 72 8.81 21.97 -1.65
C LYS A 72 8.75 20.65 -0.88
N SER A 73 8.32 19.59 -1.55
CA SER A 73 8.22 18.26 -0.95
C SER A 73 9.55 17.83 -0.30
N PRO A 74 9.54 17.25 0.91
CA PRO A 74 10.71 16.61 1.53
C PRO A 74 11.34 15.52 0.65
N LEU A 75 10.56 14.99 -0.31
CA LEU A 75 10.99 14.07 -1.35
C LEU A 75 12.20 14.60 -2.16
N TYR A 76 12.33 15.92 -2.32
CA TYR A 76 13.41 16.54 -3.10
C TYR A 76 14.72 16.72 -2.33
N THR A 77 14.69 16.46 -1.03
CA THR A 77 15.88 16.42 -0.16
C THR A 77 16.17 15.01 0.35
N ALA A 78 15.26 14.07 0.13
CA ALA A 78 15.39 12.70 0.59
C ALA A 78 16.60 11.99 -0.06
N PRO A 79 17.30 11.12 0.70
CA PRO A 79 18.44 10.38 0.19
C PRO A 79 18.01 9.33 -0.85
N ARG A 80 19.01 8.73 -1.52
CA ARG A 80 18.79 7.56 -2.38
C ARG A 80 18.16 6.42 -1.57
N LEU A 81 17.25 5.69 -2.21
CA LEU A 81 16.63 4.53 -1.57
C LEU A 81 17.67 3.40 -1.44
N ALA A 82 17.72 2.79 -0.26
CA ALA A 82 18.62 1.67 0.00
C ALA A 82 18.15 0.45 -0.80
N LYS A 83 19.10 -0.30 -1.35
CA LYS A 83 18.82 -1.58 -2.01
C LYS A 83 18.14 -2.53 -1.03
N ALA A 84 17.18 -3.32 -1.52
CA ALA A 84 16.45 -4.30 -0.73
C ALA A 84 16.63 -5.70 -1.32
N LYS A 85 16.58 -6.72 -0.46
CA LYS A 85 16.43 -8.11 -0.87
C LYS A 85 14.93 -8.39 -1.00
N CYS A 86 14.44 -8.53 -2.23
CA CYS A 86 13.04 -8.80 -2.51
C CYS A 86 12.89 -10.23 -3.06
N PRO A 87 12.49 -11.23 -2.26
CA PRO A 87 12.17 -12.54 -2.81
C PRO A 87 10.86 -12.44 -3.60
N LEU A 88 10.92 -12.61 -4.93
CA LEU A 88 9.74 -12.57 -5.79
C LEU A 88 9.41 -13.98 -6.33
N PRO A 89 8.15 -14.45 -6.23
CA PRO A 89 7.73 -15.71 -6.84
C PRO A 89 7.58 -15.57 -8.36
N ALA A 90 7.66 -16.65 -9.13
CA ALA A 90 7.36 -16.58 -10.56
C ALA A 90 5.85 -16.43 -10.84
N ILE A 91 5.51 -15.64 -11.86
CA ILE A 91 4.19 -15.66 -12.50
C ILE A 91 4.10 -16.94 -13.34
N ARG A 92 3.00 -17.68 -13.20
CA ARG A 92 2.67 -18.83 -14.03
C ARG A 92 1.64 -18.41 -15.07
N ALA A 93 1.81 -18.86 -16.31
CA ALA A 93 0.90 -18.57 -17.40
C ALA A 93 -0.56 -18.89 -17.03
N GLY A 94 -1.48 -17.97 -17.30
CA GLY A 94 -2.92 -18.14 -17.04
C GLY A 94 -3.33 -18.10 -15.56
N SER A 95 -2.39 -18.01 -14.61
CA SER A 95 -2.68 -18.21 -13.19
C SER A 95 -2.81 -16.90 -12.43
N LEU A 96 -4.06 -16.45 -12.22
CA LEU A 96 -4.38 -15.29 -11.39
C LEU A 96 -3.72 -15.37 -10.00
N ALA A 97 -3.77 -16.54 -9.37
CA ALA A 97 -3.19 -16.75 -8.04
C ALA A 97 -1.67 -16.47 -8.03
N SER A 98 -0.96 -16.85 -9.10
CA SER A 98 0.47 -16.55 -9.22
C SER A 98 0.75 -15.06 -9.46
N GLY A 99 -0.04 -14.40 -10.32
CA GLY A 99 0.07 -12.96 -10.56
C GLY A 99 -0.20 -12.15 -9.29
N LYS A 100 -1.24 -12.50 -8.53
CA LYS A 100 -1.54 -11.87 -7.23
C LYS A 100 -0.39 -12.05 -6.24
N ARG A 101 0.21 -13.25 -6.15
CA ARG A 101 1.36 -13.50 -5.27
C ARG A 101 2.58 -12.68 -5.69
N TYR A 102 2.86 -12.56 -6.99
CA TYR A 102 3.96 -11.73 -7.48
C TYR A 102 3.74 -10.25 -7.16
N GLY A 103 2.60 -9.68 -7.52
CA GLY A 103 2.27 -8.29 -7.22
C GLY A 103 2.28 -7.98 -5.72
N ALA A 104 1.75 -8.89 -4.88
CA ALA A 104 1.81 -8.74 -3.43
C ALA A 104 3.25 -8.78 -2.89
N ALA A 105 4.12 -9.62 -3.44
CA ALA A 105 5.54 -9.69 -3.06
C ALA A 105 6.33 -8.44 -3.50
N VAL A 106 6.05 -7.91 -4.69
CA VAL A 106 6.59 -6.61 -5.14
C VAL A 106 6.20 -5.53 -4.14
N SER A 107 4.90 -5.41 -3.85
CA SER A 107 4.35 -4.43 -2.90
C SER A 107 4.95 -4.56 -1.50
N ALA A 108 5.10 -5.79 -0.99
CA ALA A 108 5.72 -6.03 0.31
C ALA A 108 7.19 -5.56 0.35
N CYS A 109 7.91 -5.65 -0.77
CA CYS A 109 9.25 -5.08 -0.82
C CYS A 109 9.22 -3.55 -0.86
N LEU A 110 8.25 -2.96 -1.56
CA LEU A 110 8.03 -1.51 -1.60
C LEU A 110 7.72 -0.95 -0.20
N ASP A 111 6.94 -1.67 0.62
CA ASP A 111 6.70 -1.32 2.03
C ASP A 111 8.01 -1.08 2.77
N GLY A 112 8.94 -2.05 2.71
CA GLY A 112 10.22 -1.94 3.38
C GLY A 112 11.14 -0.87 2.78
N ILE A 113 11.14 -0.71 1.46
CA ILE A 113 11.94 0.30 0.76
C ILE A 113 11.52 1.71 1.18
N TRP A 114 10.22 1.99 1.11
CA TRP A 114 9.69 3.32 1.41
C TRP A 114 9.63 3.61 2.90
N ALA A 115 9.34 2.63 3.76
CA ALA A 115 9.44 2.81 5.22
C ALA A 115 10.81 3.33 5.64
N ARG A 116 11.90 2.70 5.15
CA ARG A 116 13.27 3.15 5.43
C ARG A 116 13.58 4.51 4.81
N GLY A 117 13.03 4.81 3.62
CA GLY A 117 13.22 6.09 2.96
C GLY A 117 12.59 7.24 3.74
N PHE A 118 11.37 7.04 4.21
CA PHE A 118 10.61 7.99 5.03
C PHE A 118 11.27 8.19 6.40
N GLU A 119 11.66 7.10 7.06
CA GLU A 119 12.36 7.14 8.35
C GLU A 119 13.65 7.97 8.26
N LYS A 120 14.48 7.74 7.25
CA LYS A 120 15.70 8.53 7.00
C LYS A 120 15.43 10.01 6.69
N SER A 121 14.21 10.35 6.32
CA SER A 121 13.77 11.72 6.04
C SER A 121 13.00 12.33 7.22
N GLY A 122 12.94 11.63 8.37
CA GLY A 122 12.18 12.09 9.55
C GLY A 122 10.66 12.04 9.39
N LEU A 123 10.15 11.34 8.37
CA LEU A 123 8.73 11.29 8.02
C LEU A 123 8.06 10.04 8.61
N TYR A 124 6.77 10.16 8.92
CA TYR A 124 5.94 9.01 9.26
C TYR A 124 5.55 8.23 8.00
N PHE A 125 5.60 6.89 8.09
CA PHE A 125 5.19 6.01 7.01
C PHE A 125 4.13 5.01 7.49
N LYS A 126 3.11 4.81 6.67
CA LYS A 126 2.13 3.73 6.80
C LYS A 126 1.99 3.10 5.42
N PRO A 127 2.07 1.77 5.27
CA PRO A 127 1.91 1.14 3.96
C PRO A 127 0.47 1.23 3.44
N PRO A 128 0.27 1.19 2.11
CA PRO A 128 -1.05 1.17 1.51
C PRO A 128 -1.67 -0.22 1.63
N LEU A 129 -3.00 -0.24 1.56
CA LEU A 129 -3.72 -1.46 1.20
C LEU A 129 -3.55 -1.73 -0.30
N ARG A 130 -3.54 -3.01 -0.69
CA ARG A 130 -3.27 -3.45 -2.07
C ARG A 130 -4.30 -4.45 -2.53
N ARG A 131 -4.87 -4.24 -3.72
CA ARG A 131 -5.90 -5.12 -4.28
C ARG A 131 -5.60 -5.50 -5.72
N PHE A 132 -5.15 -6.73 -5.91
CA PHE A 132 -4.98 -7.33 -7.24
C PHE A 132 -6.27 -8.06 -7.63
N VAL A 133 -6.95 -7.56 -8.67
CA VAL A 133 -8.31 -7.99 -9.03
C VAL A 133 -8.38 -8.43 -10.49
N PRO A 134 -9.19 -9.46 -10.85
CA PRO A 134 -9.30 -9.91 -12.24
C PRO A 134 -10.29 -9.11 -13.09
N HIS A 135 -11.12 -8.29 -12.44
CA HIS A 135 -12.10 -7.40 -13.05
C HIS A 135 -12.28 -6.18 -12.13
N ARG A 136 -12.92 -5.13 -12.65
CA ARG A 136 -13.23 -3.93 -11.86
C ARG A 136 -14.19 -4.28 -10.71
N VAL A 137 -13.86 -3.88 -9.50
CA VAL A 137 -14.63 -4.11 -8.27
C VAL A 137 -15.18 -2.79 -7.71
N LYS A 138 -16.24 -2.85 -6.89
CA LYS A 138 -16.76 -1.67 -6.20
C LYS A 138 -15.95 -1.43 -4.92
N ASP A 139 -15.44 -0.21 -4.79
CA ASP A 139 -14.86 0.38 -3.59
C ASP A 139 -15.89 1.37 -2.99
N PRO A 140 -16.08 1.40 -1.66
CA PRO A 140 -17.03 2.30 -1.02
C PRO A 140 -16.72 3.80 -1.20
N GLU A 141 -15.44 4.18 -1.20
CA GLU A 141 -14.99 5.57 -1.23
C GLU A 141 -14.79 6.07 -2.68
N CYS A 142 -14.25 5.20 -3.55
CA CYS A 142 -13.84 5.57 -4.90
C CYS A 142 -14.71 4.99 -6.04
N GLY A 143 -15.76 4.22 -5.71
CA GLY A 143 -16.64 3.62 -6.71
C GLY A 143 -15.99 2.44 -7.46
N LYS A 144 -16.20 2.33 -8.78
CA LYS A 144 -15.70 1.15 -9.54
C LYS A 144 -14.20 1.26 -9.88
N MET A 145 -13.40 0.39 -9.27
CA MET A 145 -11.93 0.38 -9.33
C MET A 145 -11.35 -0.89 -10.01
N PRO A 146 -10.23 -0.81 -10.75
CA PRO A 146 -9.60 0.42 -11.26
C PRO A 146 -10.55 1.26 -12.13
N ARG A 147 -10.18 2.51 -12.41
CA ARG A 147 -10.90 3.38 -13.35
C ARG A 147 -10.99 2.70 -14.73
N LYS A 148 -12.04 3.01 -15.49
CA LYS A 148 -12.27 2.38 -16.81
C LYS A 148 -11.09 2.71 -17.74
N GLY A 149 -10.48 1.67 -18.30
CA GLY A 149 -9.33 1.81 -19.21
C GLY A 149 -7.97 1.79 -18.52
N ALA A 150 -7.91 1.91 -17.20
CA ALA A 150 -6.66 1.92 -16.45
C ALA A 150 -6.20 0.51 -16.06
N ALA A 151 -4.89 0.28 -16.08
CA ALA A 151 -4.26 -0.95 -15.59
C ALA A 151 -4.28 -1.03 -14.05
N GLY A 152 -4.14 0.12 -13.40
CA GLY A 152 -4.32 0.30 -11.97
C GLY A 152 -4.99 1.63 -11.64
N THR A 153 -5.36 1.81 -10.38
CA THR A 153 -5.74 3.13 -9.85
C THR A 153 -5.56 3.16 -8.34
N TYR A 154 -4.98 4.24 -7.82
CA TYR A 154 -4.93 4.58 -6.40
C TYR A 154 -6.21 5.26 -5.93
N CYS A 155 -6.73 4.85 -4.78
CA CYS A 155 -7.87 5.46 -4.09
C CYS A 155 -7.38 6.10 -2.79
N GLY A 156 -7.29 7.43 -2.76
CA GLY A 156 -6.89 8.20 -1.58
C GLY A 156 -7.82 7.99 -0.39
N GLY A 157 -9.15 8.06 -0.61
CA GLY A 157 -10.14 7.87 0.45
C GLY A 157 -10.06 6.53 1.19
N ALA A 158 -9.62 5.46 0.50
CA ALA A 158 -9.42 4.14 1.09
C ALA A 158 -7.95 3.81 1.40
N LEU A 159 -7.00 4.70 1.10
CA LEU A 159 -5.55 4.45 1.10
C LEU A 159 -5.18 3.11 0.45
N THR A 160 -5.85 2.80 -0.67
CA THR A 160 -5.80 1.50 -1.33
C THR A 160 -5.51 1.69 -2.81
N TYR A 161 -4.58 0.94 -3.38
CA TYR A 161 -4.50 0.82 -4.84
C TYR A 161 -5.03 -0.51 -5.35
N TYR A 162 -5.52 -0.45 -6.58
CA TYR A 162 -6.07 -1.57 -7.31
C TYR A 162 -5.23 -1.81 -8.56
N VAL A 163 -4.87 -3.07 -8.83
CA VAL A 163 -4.22 -3.48 -10.08
C VAL A 163 -5.06 -4.56 -10.75
N LEU A 164 -5.40 -4.36 -12.02
CA LEU A 164 -6.18 -5.30 -12.81
C LEU A 164 -5.26 -6.40 -13.37
N LEU A 165 -5.42 -7.63 -12.91
CA LEU A 165 -4.69 -8.79 -13.42
C LEU A 165 -5.63 -9.72 -14.17
N LYS A 166 -5.66 -9.64 -15.50
CA LYS A 166 -6.46 -10.56 -16.31
C LYS A 166 -5.70 -11.88 -16.47
N PRO A 167 -6.30 -13.04 -16.16
CA PRO A 167 -5.62 -14.32 -16.28
C PRO A 167 -5.06 -14.59 -17.67
N SER A 168 -5.77 -14.18 -18.73
CA SER A 168 -5.36 -14.30 -20.14
C SER A 168 -4.03 -13.61 -20.46
N ASP A 169 -3.73 -12.54 -19.73
CA ASP A 169 -2.58 -11.68 -20.01
C ASP A 169 -1.39 -12.13 -19.15
N LEU A 170 -1.59 -12.94 -18.10
CA LEU A 170 -0.53 -13.34 -17.18
C LEU A 170 0.36 -14.42 -17.77
N SER A 171 1.65 -14.13 -17.83
CA SER A 171 2.73 -15.08 -18.13
C SER A 171 4.02 -14.65 -17.41
N PRO A 172 5.09 -15.49 -17.39
CA PRO A 172 6.40 -15.06 -16.90
C PRO A 172 6.93 -13.76 -17.56
N SER A 173 6.61 -13.49 -18.83
CA SER A 173 7.04 -12.27 -19.54
C SER A 173 6.44 -10.99 -18.94
N GLU A 174 5.30 -11.10 -18.27
CA GLU A 174 4.60 -9.94 -17.70
C GLU A 174 5.12 -9.55 -16.31
N ALA A 175 6.22 -10.17 -15.85
CA ALA A 175 6.83 -9.82 -14.58
C ALA A 175 7.26 -8.34 -14.52
N ALA A 176 7.73 -7.78 -15.65
CA ALA A 176 8.09 -6.36 -15.73
C ALA A 176 6.85 -5.48 -15.62
N TRP A 177 5.81 -5.78 -16.41
CA TRP A 177 4.55 -5.03 -16.40
C TRP A 177 3.87 -5.04 -15.02
N VAL A 178 3.71 -6.22 -14.39
CA VAL A 178 3.08 -6.29 -13.06
C VAL A 178 3.90 -5.53 -12.01
N ALA A 179 5.23 -5.57 -12.08
CA ALA A 179 6.08 -4.85 -11.14
C ALA A 179 6.03 -3.33 -11.35
N GLU A 180 6.02 -2.88 -12.61
CA GLU A 180 5.92 -1.48 -13.00
C GLU A 180 4.60 -0.88 -12.53
N VAL A 181 3.45 -1.42 -12.96
CA VAL A 181 2.13 -0.92 -12.54
C VAL A 181 1.98 -0.97 -11.02
N THR A 182 2.47 -2.03 -10.36
CA THR A 182 2.44 -2.09 -8.89
C THR A 182 3.26 -0.95 -8.25
N ALA A 183 4.44 -0.65 -8.79
CA ALA A 183 5.31 0.41 -8.27
C ALA A 183 4.77 1.82 -8.60
N HIS A 184 4.15 2.00 -9.76
CA HIS A 184 3.47 3.22 -10.17
C HIS A 184 2.29 3.54 -9.24
N GLU A 185 1.38 2.58 -9.03
CA GLU A 185 0.25 2.76 -8.13
C GLU A 185 0.68 2.96 -6.67
N TYR A 186 1.78 2.34 -6.28
CA TYR A 186 2.40 2.59 -4.98
C TYR A 186 2.99 4.01 -4.89
N ALA A 187 3.50 4.57 -5.99
CA ALA A 187 4.02 5.92 -6.00
C ALA A 187 2.93 6.98 -5.77
N HIS A 188 1.69 6.75 -6.22
CA HIS A 188 0.56 7.59 -5.81
C HIS A 188 0.32 7.55 -4.30
N HIS A 189 0.55 6.42 -3.65
CA HIS A 189 0.52 6.37 -2.18
C HIS A 189 1.64 7.21 -1.54
N ILE A 190 2.82 7.28 -2.16
CA ILE A 190 3.88 8.19 -1.69
C ILE A 190 3.47 9.65 -1.87
N GLN A 191 2.78 9.98 -2.97
CA GLN A 191 2.21 11.31 -3.20
C GLN A 191 1.13 11.65 -2.17
N GLU A 192 0.23 10.71 -1.84
CA GLU A 192 -0.77 10.82 -0.78
C GLU A 192 -0.11 11.17 0.56
N MET A 193 0.87 10.37 0.98
CA MET A 193 1.57 10.55 2.26
C MET A 193 2.32 11.89 2.37
N LEU A 194 2.49 12.59 1.26
CA LEU A 194 3.16 13.89 1.16
C LEU A 194 2.20 15.05 0.80
N ASN A 195 0.88 14.81 0.85
CA ASN A 195 -0.20 15.75 0.48
C ASN A 195 -0.13 16.26 -0.97
N ILE A 196 0.56 15.54 -1.86
CA ILE A 196 0.68 15.94 -3.27
C ILE A 196 -0.63 15.68 -4.01
N LEU A 197 -1.31 14.56 -3.73
CA LEU A 197 -2.62 14.25 -4.32
C LEU A 197 -3.69 15.25 -3.91
N ASP A 198 -3.71 15.67 -2.64
CA ASP A 198 -4.61 16.72 -2.16
C ASP A 198 -4.41 18.03 -2.93
N TYR A 199 -3.15 18.43 -3.16
CA TYR A 199 -2.85 19.62 -3.93
C TYR A 199 -3.27 19.49 -5.39
N ASP A 200 -2.94 18.37 -6.03
CA ASP A 200 -3.29 18.12 -7.43
C ASP A 200 -4.82 18.19 -7.63
N GLY A 201 -5.59 17.49 -6.80
CA GLY A 201 -7.05 17.53 -6.87
C GLY A 201 -7.65 18.93 -6.68
N GLN A 202 -7.11 19.71 -5.75
CA GLN A 202 -7.54 21.11 -5.58
C GLN A 202 -7.15 21.97 -6.78
N ALA A 203 -5.93 21.84 -7.29
CA ALA A 203 -5.45 22.61 -8.42
C ALA A 203 -6.22 22.28 -9.71
N GLU A 204 -6.58 21.00 -9.92
CA GLU A 204 -7.41 20.56 -11.03
C GLU A 204 -8.84 21.10 -10.93
N TYR A 205 -9.40 21.16 -9.72
CA TYR A 205 -10.71 21.77 -9.48
C TYR A 205 -10.71 23.26 -9.86
N ASP A 206 -9.66 23.99 -9.47
CA ASP A 206 -9.50 25.42 -9.75
C ASP A 206 -9.14 25.73 -11.21
N ALA A 207 -8.60 24.74 -11.94
CA ALA A 207 -8.19 24.88 -13.33
C ALA A 207 -9.39 25.08 -14.27
N ARG A 208 -9.36 26.19 -15.01
CA ARG A 208 -10.46 26.63 -15.88
C ARG A 208 -10.49 25.99 -17.27
N THR A 209 -9.40 25.34 -17.68
CA THR A 209 -9.27 24.74 -19.01
C THR A 209 -8.86 23.28 -18.92
N THR A 210 -9.27 22.48 -19.90
CA THR A 210 -8.87 21.07 -20.00
C THR A 210 -7.35 20.93 -20.08
N GLU A 211 -6.67 21.82 -20.80
CA GLU A 211 -5.19 21.77 -20.89
C GLU A 211 -4.51 22.09 -19.56
N ALA A 212 -5.05 23.02 -18.77
CA ALA A 212 -4.52 23.31 -17.43
C ALA A 212 -4.67 22.10 -16.50
N LYS A 213 -5.80 21.38 -16.57
CA LYS A 213 -6.01 20.11 -15.84
C LYS A 213 -5.02 19.04 -16.31
N ASN A 214 -4.92 18.81 -17.62
CA ASN A 214 -3.96 17.86 -18.19
C ASN A 214 -2.51 18.20 -17.83
N ALA A 215 -2.15 19.48 -17.72
CA ALA A 215 -0.81 19.88 -17.30
C ALA A 215 -0.52 19.58 -15.82
N LEU A 216 -1.53 19.59 -14.95
CA LEU A 216 -1.40 19.18 -13.55
C LEU A 216 -1.30 17.66 -13.46
N SER A 217 -2.25 16.94 -14.06
CA SER A 217 -2.25 15.48 -14.13
C SER A 217 -0.93 14.93 -14.68
N ARG A 218 -0.39 15.51 -15.77
CA ARG A 218 0.91 15.06 -16.31
C ARG A 218 2.04 15.17 -15.30
N ARG A 219 2.07 16.21 -14.48
CA ARG A 219 3.10 16.36 -13.45
C ARG A 219 2.94 15.31 -12.36
N LEU A 220 1.71 15.03 -11.95
CA LEU A 220 1.40 13.99 -10.98
C LEU A 220 1.82 12.61 -11.49
N GLU A 221 1.35 12.22 -12.67
CA GLU A 221 1.56 10.90 -13.27
C GLU A 221 3.04 10.66 -13.59
N LEU A 222 3.72 11.64 -14.19
CA LEU A 222 5.15 11.51 -14.49
C LEU A 222 6.02 11.46 -13.23
N GLN A 223 5.56 12.03 -12.12
CA GLN A 223 6.24 11.88 -10.84
C GLN A 223 6.04 10.47 -10.29
N ALA A 224 4.82 9.92 -10.36
CA ALA A 224 4.54 8.54 -9.98
C ALA A 224 5.42 7.57 -10.77
N GLU A 225 5.52 7.79 -12.08
CA GLU A 225 6.36 7.06 -13.02
C GLU A 225 7.86 7.09 -12.64
N CYS A 226 8.37 8.29 -12.35
CA CYS A 226 9.75 8.44 -11.87
C CYS A 226 10.00 7.72 -10.55
N LEU A 227 9.07 7.82 -9.61
CA LEU A 227 9.16 7.17 -8.30
C LEU A 227 9.07 5.64 -8.41
N ALA A 228 8.29 5.11 -9.35
CA ALA A 228 8.28 3.69 -9.68
C ALA A 228 9.68 3.24 -10.12
N GLY A 229 10.31 3.97 -11.04
CA GLY A 229 11.69 3.72 -11.46
C GLY A 229 12.69 3.74 -10.29
N VAL A 230 12.59 4.73 -9.38
CA VAL A 230 13.43 4.81 -8.17
C VAL A 230 13.28 3.57 -7.30
N ALA A 231 12.04 3.11 -7.06
CA ALA A 231 11.78 1.99 -6.19
C ALA A 231 12.20 0.64 -6.82
N LEU A 232 11.93 0.43 -8.11
CA LEU A 232 12.35 -0.75 -8.85
C LEU A 232 13.88 -0.85 -8.93
N LYS A 233 14.60 0.29 -9.03
CA LYS A 233 16.05 0.31 -8.90
C LYS A 233 16.53 -0.22 -7.54
N ALA A 234 15.83 0.11 -6.47
CA ALA A 234 16.15 -0.36 -5.12
C ALA A 234 15.88 -1.87 -4.95
N MET A 235 14.92 -2.44 -5.70
CA MET A 235 14.69 -3.90 -5.73
C MET A 235 15.82 -4.66 -6.45
N GLY A 236 16.60 -3.99 -7.30
CA GLY A 236 17.81 -4.54 -7.91
C GLY A 236 17.51 -5.74 -8.82
N ARG A 237 18.25 -6.85 -8.64
CA ARG A 237 18.14 -8.06 -9.48
C ARG A 237 16.90 -8.92 -9.18
N ALA A 238 16.08 -8.52 -8.21
CA ALA A 238 14.84 -9.23 -7.91
C ALA A 238 13.78 -9.03 -8.99
N VAL A 239 13.76 -7.85 -9.61
CA VAL A 239 12.86 -7.50 -10.71
C VAL A 239 13.58 -7.66 -12.06
N PRO A 240 12.83 -7.71 -13.17
CA PRO A 240 13.41 -7.69 -14.51
C PRO A 240 14.43 -6.57 -14.75
N PRO A 241 15.39 -6.77 -15.66
CA PRO A 241 16.35 -5.73 -16.04
C PRO A 241 15.68 -4.53 -16.71
N LEU A 242 16.35 -3.37 -16.66
CA LEU A 242 15.85 -2.10 -17.22
C LEU A 242 15.34 -2.21 -18.67
N TRP A 243 15.95 -3.05 -19.49
CA TRP A 243 15.53 -3.17 -20.89
C TRP A 243 14.13 -3.77 -21.04
N GLU A 244 13.67 -4.65 -20.13
CA GLU A 244 12.29 -5.17 -20.15
C GLU A 244 11.30 -4.09 -19.71
N PHE A 245 11.65 -3.22 -18.77
CA PHE A 245 10.80 -2.07 -18.46
C PHE A 245 10.70 -1.11 -19.64
N ARG A 246 11.80 -0.87 -20.38
CA ARG A 246 11.78 -0.01 -21.57
C ARG A 246 10.77 -0.47 -22.63
N THR A 247 10.54 -1.78 -22.77
CA THR A 247 9.59 -2.30 -23.77
C THR A 247 8.15 -1.96 -23.43
N LEU A 248 7.82 -1.69 -22.16
CA LEU A 248 6.47 -1.29 -21.74
C LEU A 248 6.05 0.08 -22.31
N TYR A 249 7.02 0.94 -22.61
CA TYR A 249 6.80 2.28 -23.15
C TYR A 249 7.08 2.34 -24.67
N GLN A 250 7.23 1.19 -25.32
CA GLN A 250 7.38 1.11 -26.77
C GLN A 250 6.00 0.90 -27.42
N GLY A 251 5.71 1.69 -28.46
CA GLY A 251 4.48 1.61 -29.23
C GLY A 251 3.87 2.97 -29.54
N THR A 252 2.84 2.97 -30.38
CA THR A 252 2.01 4.15 -30.71
C THR A 252 0.71 4.07 -29.91
N LEU A 253 0.78 4.09 -28.58
CA LEU A 253 -0.43 4.19 -27.74
C LEU A 253 -1.07 5.59 -27.78
N ASP A 254 -0.66 6.43 -28.72
CA ASP A 254 -1.15 7.79 -28.97
C ASP A 254 -2.67 7.87 -29.24
N ALA A 255 -3.32 6.74 -29.54
CA ALA A 255 -4.75 6.70 -29.87
C ALA A 255 -5.69 6.32 -28.72
N GLN A 256 -5.19 5.83 -27.58
CA GLN A 256 -6.05 5.27 -26.52
C GLN A 256 -5.90 5.92 -25.13
N TRP A 257 -4.89 6.76 -24.93
CA TRP A 257 -4.67 7.41 -23.64
C TRP A 257 -5.05 8.89 -23.69
N VAL A 258 -5.74 9.32 -22.65
CA VAL A 258 -6.03 10.74 -22.41
C VAL A 258 -4.67 11.46 -22.28
N ARG A 259 -4.57 12.72 -22.73
CA ARG A 259 -3.32 13.52 -22.70
C ARG A 259 -2.87 13.90 -21.28
N ASP A 260 -3.43 13.28 -20.27
CA ASP A 260 -3.28 13.54 -18.84
C ASP A 260 -2.06 12.80 -18.23
N HIS A 261 -1.54 11.75 -18.88
CA HIS A 261 -0.35 11.00 -18.39
C HIS A 261 0.96 11.33 -19.17
N GLY A 262 0.87 12.20 -20.18
CA GLY A 262 1.98 12.55 -21.07
C GLY A 262 2.28 11.45 -22.09
N THR A 263 3.14 11.75 -23.07
CA THR A 263 3.49 10.73 -24.08
C THR A 263 4.24 9.54 -23.45
N LEU A 264 4.16 8.35 -24.04
CA LEU A 264 4.97 7.20 -23.61
C LEU A 264 6.47 7.52 -23.57
N SER A 265 6.94 8.34 -24.52
CA SER A 265 8.33 8.80 -24.54
C SER A 265 8.68 9.61 -23.29
N THR A 266 7.74 10.43 -22.80
CA THR A 266 7.93 11.27 -21.62
C THR A 266 7.85 10.45 -20.35
N GLN A 267 6.90 9.52 -20.26
CA GLN A 267 6.81 8.53 -19.19
C GLN A 267 8.13 7.74 -19.07
N LEU A 268 8.62 7.18 -20.18
CA LEU A 268 9.89 6.46 -20.20
C LEU A 268 11.07 7.32 -19.72
N ARG A 269 11.15 8.59 -20.18
CA ARG A 269 12.22 9.50 -19.74
C ARG A 269 12.20 9.70 -18.23
N TRP A 270 11.02 9.88 -17.63
CA TRP A 270 10.88 10.07 -16.18
C TRP A 270 11.12 8.77 -15.39
N PHE A 271 10.59 7.63 -15.85
CA PHE A 271 10.89 6.32 -15.30
C PHE A 271 12.41 6.07 -15.26
N GLU A 272 13.09 6.24 -16.40
CA GLU A 272 14.54 6.02 -16.49
C GLU A 272 15.34 7.01 -15.65
N ARG A 273 14.90 8.27 -15.59
CA ARG A 273 15.51 9.29 -14.72
C ARG A 273 15.49 8.83 -13.27
N GLY A 274 14.35 8.36 -12.79
CA GLY A 274 14.20 7.79 -11.46
C GLY A 274 15.05 6.53 -11.26
N TYR A 275 14.97 5.57 -12.19
CA TYR A 275 15.70 4.31 -12.13
C TYR A 275 17.22 4.50 -12.10
N ARG A 276 17.76 5.44 -12.88
CA ARG A 276 19.20 5.75 -12.91
C ARG A 276 19.64 6.50 -11.66
N ALA A 277 18.85 7.48 -11.22
CA ALA A 277 19.15 8.27 -10.01
C ALA A 277 19.05 7.43 -8.73
N GLY A 278 18.07 6.51 -8.64
CA GLY A 278 17.83 5.67 -7.46
C GLY A 278 17.47 6.48 -6.20
N GLY A 279 17.01 7.71 -6.36
CA GLY A 279 16.59 8.58 -5.27
C GLY A 279 15.51 9.55 -5.75
N PRO A 280 14.54 9.89 -4.90
CA PRO A 280 13.32 10.54 -5.36
C PRO A 280 13.51 12.04 -5.61
N LYS A 281 14.64 12.64 -5.18
CA LYS A 281 15.07 13.98 -5.58
C LYS A 281 15.08 14.21 -7.10
N ALA A 282 15.32 13.16 -7.88
CA ALA A 282 15.29 13.28 -9.34
C ALA A 282 13.88 13.49 -9.91
N CYS A 283 12.82 13.29 -9.13
CA CYS A 283 11.41 13.24 -9.56
C CYS A 283 10.64 14.55 -9.33
N ASP A 284 11.31 15.70 -9.33
CA ASP A 284 10.65 17.02 -9.26
C ASP A 284 10.06 17.40 -10.62
N THR A 285 8.91 16.81 -10.95
CA THR A 285 8.13 17.15 -12.15
C THR A 285 7.42 18.48 -12.00
N TRP A 286 7.14 18.93 -10.78
CA TRP A 286 6.38 20.15 -10.51
C TRP A 286 7.16 21.43 -10.82
N LYS A 287 8.49 21.38 -10.74
CA LYS A 287 9.38 22.45 -11.23
C LYS A 287 9.92 22.22 -12.64
N ALA A 288 9.65 21.08 -13.26
CA ALA A 288 10.12 20.81 -14.60
C ALA A 288 9.47 21.76 -15.64
N PRO A 289 10.22 22.20 -16.66
CA PRO A 289 9.67 22.92 -17.80
C PRO A 289 8.51 22.17 -18.46
N ALA A 290 7.51 22.88 -19.00
CA ALA A 290 6.33 22.26 -19.63
C ALA A 290 6.69 21.25 -20.74
N ARG A 291 7.74 21.54 -21.52
CA ARG A 291 8.27 20.64 -22.56
C ARG A 291 8.77 19.29 -22.03
N ASP A 292 9.16 19.24 -20.76
CA ASP A 292 9.70 18.03 -20.13
C ASP A 292 8.60 17.19 -19.45
N VAL A 293 7.37 17.70 -19.42
CA VAL A 293 6.18 17.05 -18.84
C VAL A 293 5.01 16.98 -19.83
N THR A 294 5.30 17.10 -21.14
CA THR A 294 4.30 16.97 -22.21
C THR A 294 4.27 15.57 -22.78
#